data_AF-A0A9E2HZN1-F1
#
_entry.id   AF-A0A9E2HZN1-F1
#
_cell.length_a   1.000
_cell.length_b   1.000
_cell.length_c   1.000
_cell.angle_alpha   90.00
_cell.angle_beta   90.00
_cell.angle_gamma   90.00
#
_symmetry.space_group_name_H-M   'P 1'
#
loop_
_entity.id
_entity.type
_entity.pdbx_description
1 polymer ?
#
loop_
_entity_poly.entity_id
_entity_poly.type
_entity_poly.pdbx_seq_one_letter_code
_entity_poly.pdbx_strand_id
1 'polypeptide(L)'
;MVKERYVRNMQQAKTSIVRELHSLKLLVSGLDIDIDKSHFTPKLTETVFGKWFYGEAMLFSAEKSSHCLSDIEKTLLEFHEHFTQIYATYYVKRAGGLLGMLGIKGKPTPEEKASAQHLYEEMVTLADRLKKQMNLLAEILEKMPDEAFHQLSHAPHKRLASA
;
A
#
# COMPACT_ATOMS: atom_id res chain seq x y z
N MET A 1 -19.78 0.58 18.10
CA MET A 1 -19.10 -0.69 18.45
C MET A 1 -18.46 -1.44 17.28
N VAL A 2 -19.12 -1.74 16.15
CA VAL A 2 -18.48 -2.37 14.97
C VAL A 2 -17.99 -1.33 13.93
N LYS A 3 -18.85 -0.37 13.58
CA LYS A 3 -18.53 0.72 12.64
C LYS A 3 -17.30 1.54 13.06
N GLU A 4 -17.20 1.86 14.35
CA GLU A 4 -16.04 2.54 14.95
C GLU A 4 -14.74 1.74 14.80
N ARG A 5 -14.79 0.40 14.86
CA ARG A 5 -13.62 -0.46 14.64
C ARG A 5 -13.16 -0.35 13.18
N TYR A 6 -14.09 -0.44 12.23
CA TYR A 6 -13.78 -0.26 10.80
C TYR A 6 -13.16 1.11 10.51
N VAL A 7 -13.74 2.19 11.05
CA VAL A 7 -13.19 3.54 10.88
C VAL A 7 -11.78 3.62 11.47
N ARG A 8 -11.55 3.05 12.66
CA ARG A 8 -10.23 2.99 13.28
C ARG A 8 -9.22 2.23 12.42
N ASN A 9 -9.58 1.06 11.92
CA ASN A 9 -8.70 0.23 11.07
C ASN A 9 -8.38 0.94 9.75
N MET A 10 -9.34 1.63 9.16
CA MET A 10 -9.13 2.50 8.00
C MET A 10 -8.18 3.66 8.30
N GLN A 11 -8.28 4.32 9.46
CA GLN A 11 -7.32 5.36 9.85
C GLN A 11 -5.91 4.80 10.07
N GLN A 12 -5.80 3.57 10.59
CA GLN A 12 -4.51 2.89 10.75
C GLN A 12 -3.88 2.58 9.38
N ALA A 13 -4.66 2.07 8.42
CA ALA A 13 -4.22 1.84 7.05
C ALA A 13 -3.76 3.16 6.37
N LYS A 14 -4.53 4.23 6.52
CA LYS A 14 -4.13 5.55 6.00
C LYS A 14 -2.81 6.03 6.58
N THR A 15 -2.62 5.83 7.90
CA THR A 15 -1.38 6.21 8.59
C THR A 15 -0.20 5.35 8.15
N SER A 16 -0.41 4.06 7.84
CA SER A 16 0.68 3.18 7.41
C SER A 16 1.26 3.62 6.06
N ILE A 17 0.44 4.05 5.10
CA ILE A 17 0.92 4.58 3.80
C ILE A 17 1.79 5.82 3.99
N VAL A 18 1.41 6.73 4.89
CA VAL A 18 2.22 7.92 5.20
C VAL A 18 3.56 7.53 5.83
N ARG A 19 3.57 6.53 6.72
CA ARG A 19 4.81 6.02 7.32
C ARG A 19 5.71 5.37 6.26
N GLU A 20 5.15 4.57 5.37
CA GLU A 20 5.87 3.97 4.24
C GLU A 20 6.50 5.05 3.35
N LEU A 21 5.75 6.10 2.99
CA LEU A 21 6.29 7.24 2.23
C LEU A 21 7.43 7.94 2.97
N HIS A 22 7.30 8.19 4.27
CA HIS A 22 8.39 8.81 5.03
C HIS A 22 9.65 7.96 5.03
N SER A 23 9.53 6.64 5.21
CA SER A 23 10.68 5.73 5.13
C SER A 23 11.31 5.71 3.74
N LEU A 24 10.50 5.71 2.68
CA LEU A 24 10.99 5.78 1.30
C LEU A 24 11.67 7.11 1.00
N LYS A 25 11.13 8.23 1.50
CA LYS A 25 11.73 9.57 1.33
C LYS A 25 13.16 9.58 1.85
N LEU A 26 13.40 9.01 3.02
CA LEU A 26 14.73 8.92 3.62
C LEU A 26 15.67 8.09 2.75
N LEU A 27 15.18 6.95 2.24
CA LEU A 27 15.91 6.07 1.34
C LEU A 27 16.33 6.77 0.03
N VAL A 28 15.37 7.38 -0.67
CA VAL A 28 15.63 8.02 -1.98
C VAL A 28 16.44 9.31 -1.85
N SER A 29 16.40 9.97 -0.69
CA SER A 29 17.25 11.12 -0.38
C SER A 29 18.73 10.75 -0.14
N GLY A 30 19.07 9.46 -0.20
CA GLY A 30 20.44 8.98 -0.02
C GLY A 30 20.94 9.07 1.41
N LEU A 31 20.04 9.21 2.39
CA LEU A 31 20.40 9.03 3.78
C LEU A 31 20.64 7.53 3.97
N ASP A 32 21.91 7.15 4.18
CA ASP A 32 22.35 5.78 4.52
C ASP A 32 21.86 5.47 5.96
N ILE A 33 20.54 5.46 6.13
CA ILE A 33 19.88 4.99 7.34
C ILE A 33 19.87 3.48 7.19
N ASP A 34 20.27 2.78 8.24
CA ASP A 34 20.04 1.35 8.37
C ASP A 34 18.53 1.15 8.52
N ILE A 35 17.79 1.32 7.41
CA ILE A 35 16.35 1.20 7.42
C ILE A 35 16.08 -0.26 7.67
N ASP A 36 15.52 -0.56 8.83
CA ASP A 36 15.11 -1.90 9.17
C ASP A 36 14.16 -2.40 8.07
N LYS A 37 14.67 -3.35 7.29
CA LYS A 37 13.98 -3.95 6.16
C LYS A 37 12.71 -4.66 6.59
N SER A 38 12.54 -4.97 7.87
CA SER A 38 11.30 -5.51 8.44
C SER A 38 10.11 -4.56 8.19
N HIS A 39 10.37 -3.25 8.05
CA HIS A 39 9.35 -2.27 7.73
C HIS A 39 8.92 -2.28 6.26
N PHE A 40 9.67 -2.97 5.39
CA PHE A 40 9.39 -3.03 3.96
C PHE A 40 8.95 -4.43 3.57
N THR A 41 7.64 -4.59 3.43
CA THR A 41 7.04 -5.84 2.95
C THR A 41 6.73 -5.74 1.45
N PRO A 42 7.43 -6.49 0.58
CA PRO A 42 7.19 -6.46 -0.87
C PRO A 42 5.90 -7.17 -1.30
N LYS A 43 5.19 -7.81 -0.38
CA LYS A 43 3.90 -8.46 -0.65
C LYS A 43 2.76 -7.57 -0.16
N LEU A 44 2.00 -6.99 -1.09
CA LEU A 44 0.89 -6.08 -0.78
C LEU A 44 -0.07 -6.62 0.28
N THR A 45 -0.49 -7.88 0.18
CA THR A 45 -1.46 -8.49 1.10
C THR A 45 -0.94 -8.70 2.52
N GLU A 46 0.36 -8.49 2.75
CA GLU A 46 0.98 -8.57 4.07
C GLU A 46 1.20 -7.18 4.71
N THR A 47 1.06 -6.10 3.94
CA THR A 47 1.12 -4.72 4.46
C THR A 47 -0.12 -4.42 5.32
N VAL A 48 -0.01 -3.42 6.21
CA VAL A 48 -1.14 -2.99 7.04
C VAL A 48 -2.31 -2.53 6.16
N PHE A 49 -2.02 -1.78 5.10
CA PHE A 49 -3.05 -1.33 4.16
C PHE A 49 -3.66 -2.49 3.39
N GLY A 50 -2.85 -3.40 2.83
CA GLY A 50 -3.37 -4.53 2.06
C GLY A 50 -4.19 -5.50 2.91
N LYS A 51 -3.77 -5.78 4.14
CA LYS A 51 -4.56 -6.57 5.10
C LYS A 51 -5.92 -5.94 5.38
N TRP A 52 -5.96 -4.63 5.62
CA TRP A 52 -7.21 -3.91 5.81
C TRP A 52 -8.07 -3.93 4.53
N PHE A 53 -7.48 -3.64 3.37
CA PHE A 53 -8.22 -3.52 2.13
C PHE A 53 -8.86 -4.87 1.75
N TYR A 54 -8.05 -5.92 1.66
CA TYR A 54 -8.50 -7.24 1.22
C TYR A 54 -9.24 -8.03 2.31
N GLY A 55 -9.03 -7.72 3.59
CA GLY A 55 -9.68 -8.42 4.70
C GLY A 55 -10.93 -7.73 5.25
N GLU A 56 -11.03 -6.40 5.11
CA GLU A 56 -12.12 -5.61 5.71
C GLU A 56 -12.87 -4.76 4.67
N ALA A 57 -12.17 -3.94 3.88
CA ALA A 57 -12.83 -3.00 2.97
C ALA A 57 -13.61 -3.71 1.85
N MET A 58 -13.04 -4.79 1.30
CA MET A 58 -13.66 -5.57 0.24
C MET A 58 -14.95 -6.29 0.64
N LEU A 59 -15.29 -6.37 1.93
CA LEU A 59 -16.59 -6.87 2.40
C LEU A 59 -17.76 -5.99 1.92
N PHE A 60 -17.50 -4.72 1.62
CA PHE A 60 -18.50 -3.77 1.12
C PHE A 60 -18.51 -3.66 -0.41
N SER A 61 -17.92 -4.63 -1.12
CA SER A 61 -17.82 -4.63 -2.59
C SER A 61 -19.13 -4.97 -3.32
N ALA A 62 -20.12 -5.57 -2.65
CA ALA A 62 -21.39 -5.96 -3.24
C ALA A 62 -22.39 -4.79 -3.45
N GLU A 63 -22.04 -3.57 -3.05
CA GLU A 63 -22.96 -2.45 -2.91
C GLU A 63 -22.54 -1.22 -3.75
N LYS A 64 -23.19 -0.07 -3.48
CA LYS A 64 -22.88 1.27 -4.02
C LYS A 64 -21.41 1.69 -3.88
N SER A 65 -20.64 1.00 -3.03
CA SER A 65 -19.20 1.21 -2.81
C SER A 65 -18.29 0.47 -3.80
N SER A 66 -18.82 -0.42 -4.65
CA SER A 66 -18.04 -1.22 -5.61
C SER A 66 -17.07 -0.40 -6.48
N HIS A 67 -17.56 0.69 -7.08
CA HIS A 67 -16.73 1.60 -7.86
C HIS A 67 -15.65 2.28 -7.03
N CYS A 68 -15.99 2.74 -5.82
CA CYS A 68 -15.02 3.38 -4.92
C CYS A 68 -13.92 2.40 -4.48
N LEU A 69 -14.28 1.15 -4.20
CA LEU A 69 -13.34 0.10 -3.84
C LEU A 69 -12.43 -0.30 -5.01
N SER A 70 -12.98 -0.44 -6.22
CA SER A 70 -12.19 -0.68 -7.43
C SER A 70 -11.17 0.44 -7.69
N ASP A 71 -11.57 1.69 -7.47
CA ASP A 71 -10.69 2.85 -7.63
C ASP A 71 -9.56 2.88 -6.59
N ILE A 72 -9.86 2.48 -5.35
CA ILE A 72 -8.85 2.30 -4.30
C ILE A 72 -7.90 1.18 -4.67
N GLU A 73 -8.40 0.02 -5.09
CA GLU A 73 -7.56 -1.12 -5.47
C GLU A 73 -6.59 -0.77 -6.59
N LYS A 74 -7.08 -0.14 -7.65
CA LYS A 74 -6.23 0.29 -8.77
C LYS A 74 -5.10 1.19 -8.29
N THR A 75 -5.43 2.19 -7.48
CA THR A 75 -4.44 3.14 -6.95
C THR A 75 -3.47 2.46 -5.99
N LEU A 76 -3.95 1.49 -5.20
CA LEU A 76 -3.12 0.70 -4.28
C LEU A 76 -2.13 -0.19 -5.02
N LEU A 77 -2.56 -0.85 -6.09
CA LEU A 77 -1.71 -1.69 -6.93
C LEU A 77 -0.62 -0.86 -7.60
N GLU A 78 -0.97 0.30 -8.16
CA GLU A 78 -0.02 1.24 -8.78
C GLU A 78 1.00 1.77 -7.76
N PHE A 79 0.54 2.16 -6.56
CA PHE A 79 1.42 2.57 -5.46
C PHE A 79 2.38 1.44 -5.06
N HIS A 80 1.88 0.21 -4.97
CA HIS A 80 2.68 -0.94 -4.60
C HIS A 80 3.69 -1.32 -5.69
N GLU A 81 3.32 -1.18 -6.96
CA GLU A 81 4.23 -1.40 -8.07
C GLU A 81 5.45 -0.46 -7.98
N HIS A 82 5.22 0.85 -7.82
CA HIS A 82 6.31 1.82 -7.65
C HIS A 82 7.15 1.52 -6.40
N PHE A 83 6.50 1.14 -5.30
CA PHE A 83 7.19 0.68 -4.10
C PHE A 83 8.15 -0.49 -4.40
N THR A 84 7.69 -1.53 -5.10
CA THR A 84 8.51 -2.70 -5.41
C THR A 84 9.69 -2.37 -6.31
N GLN A 85 9.51 -1.43 -7.25
CA GLN A 85 10.59 -0.94 -8.12
C GLN A 85 11.66 -0.19 -7.30
N ILE A 86 11.25 0.73 -6.42
CA ILE A 86 12.19 1.41 -5.51
C ILE A 86 12.89 0.38 -4.60
N TYR A 87 12.14 -0.55 -4.01
CA TYR A 87 12.72 -1.59 -3.16
C TYR A 87 13.77 -2.42 -3.90
N ALA A 88 13.50 -2.80 -5.15
CA ALA A 88 14.42 -3.55 -5.99
C ALA A 88 15.74 -2.79 -6.22
N THR A 89 15.64 -1.50 -6.54
CA THR A 89 16.80 -0.61 -6.76
C THR A 89 17.77 -0.61 -5.58
N TYR A 90 17.26 -0.55 -4.34
CA TYR A 90 18.10 -0.41 -3.15
C TYR A 90 18.46 -1.73 -2.45
N TYR A 91 17.63 -2.78 -2.60
CA TYR A 91 17.73 -3.96 -1.74
C TYR A 91 17.88 -5.29 -2.46
N VAL A 92 17.55 -5.38 -3.75
CA VAL A 92 17.78 -6.61 -4.52
C VAL A 92 19.25 -6.66 -4.93
N LYS A 93 19.90 -7.80 -4.66
CA LYS A 93 21.32 -7.99 -4.97
C LYS A 93 21.53 -7.88 -6.48
N ARG A 94 22.47 -7.03 -6.90
CA ARG A 94 22.97 -6.99 -8.27
C ARG A 94 23.77 -8.26 -8.55
N ALA A 95 23.19 -9.18 -9.31
CA ALA A 95 23.92 -10.32 -9.88
C ALA A 95 24.69 -9.82 -11.12
N GLY A 96 25.89 -9.28 -10.92
CA GLY A 96 26.76 -8.84 -12.01
C GLY A 96 28.22 -9.19 -11.74
N GLY A 97 28.74 -10.21 -12.44
CA GLY A 97 30.17 -10.58 -12.46
C GLY A 97 30.69 -11.30 -11.20
N LEU A 98 32.01 -11.53 -11.18
CA LEU A 98 32.77 -12.16 -10.08
C LEU A 98 32.54 -11.51 -8.70
N LEU A 99 32.18 -10.21 -8.67
CA LEU A 99 31.82 -9.47 -7.44
C LEU A 99 30.44 -9.86 -6.88
N GLY A 100 29.52 -10.33 -7.72
CA GLY A 100 28.23 -10.86 -7.28
C GLY A 100 28.37 -12.14 -6.45
N MET A 101 29.46 -12.89 -6.63
CA MET A 101 29.77 -14.11 -5.87
C MET A 101 30.30 -13.80 -4.46
N LEU A 102 30.84 -12.60 -4.23
CA LEU A 102 31.26 -12.09 -2.92
C LEU A 102 30.11 -11.50 -2.10
N GLY A 103 28.88 -11.48 -2.63
CA GLY A 103 27.70 -11.01 -1.91
C GLY A 103 27.67 -9.49 -1.64
N ILE A 104 28.54 -8.72 -2.28
CA ILE A 104 28.61 -7.26 -2.12
C ILE A 104 27.39 -6.64 -2.80
N LYS A 105 26.50 -6.02 -2.01
CA LYS A 105 25.40 -5.21 -2.53
C LYS A 105 26.00 -3.98 -3.22
N GLY A 106 25.89 -3.88 -4.54
CA GLY A 106 26.26 -2.65 -5.25
C GLY A 106 25.32 -1.52 -4.87
N LYS A 107 25.84 -0.36 -4.46
CA LYS A 107 25.03 0.85 -4.24
C LYS A 107 24.35 1.27 -5.56
N PRO A 108 23.14 1.87 -5.54
CA PRO A 108 22.49 2.36 -6.75
C PRO A 108 23.32 3.42 -7.49
N THR A 109 23.27 3.43 -8.82
CA THR A 109 23.90 4.47 -9.66
C THR A 109 23.14 5.80 -9.56
N PRO A 110 23.74 6.94 -9.97
CA PRO A 110 23.02 8.21 -10.01
C PRO A 110 21.71 8.17 -10.80
N GLU A 111 21.68 7.46 -11.93
CA GLU A 111 20.49 7.31 -12.78
C GLU A 111 19.39 6.51 -12.08
N GLU A 112 19.74 5.43 -11.40
CA GLU A 112 18.79 4.64 -10.61
C GLU A 112 18.25 5.42 -9.42
N LYS A 113 19.09 6.24 -8.77
CA LYS A 113 18.62 7.15 -7.72
C LYS A 113 17.63 8.18 -8.26
N ALA A 114 17.93 8.77 -9.42
CA ALA A 114 17.02 9.72 -10.06
C ALA A 114 15.68 9.06 -10.45
N SER A 115 15.72 7.83 -10.99
CA SER A 115 14.52 7.05 -11.29
C SER A 115 13.71 6.73 -10.02
N ALA A 116 14.37 6.31 -8.95
CA ALA A 116 13.70 6.03 -7.67
C ALA A 116 13.09 7.30 -7.04
N GLN A 117 13.75 8.46 -7.19
CA GLN A 117 13.23 9.75 -6.77
C GLN A 117 11.95 10.11 -7.54
N HIS A 118 11.93 9.89 -8.85
CA HIS A 118 10.75 10.12 -9.68
C HIS A 118 9.57 9.22 -9.28
N LEU A 119 9.81 7.91 -9.12
CA LEU A 119 8.80 6.97 -8.64
C LEU A 119 8.26 7.37 -7.27
N TYR A 120 9.10 7.89 -6.37
CA TYR A 120 8.68 8.38 -5.06
C TYR A 120 7.72 9.59 -5.19
N GLU A 121 7.98 10.52 -6.10
CA GLU A 121 7.11 11.67 -6.34
C GLU A 121 5.74 11.26 -6.89
N GLU A 122 5.71 10.25 -7.77
CA GLU A 122 4.47 9.63 -8.24
C GLU A 122 3.71 8.95 -7.09
N MET A 123 4.41 8.23 -6.22
CA MET A 123 3.82 7.61 -5.03
C MET A 123 3.21 8.64 -4.07
N VAL A 124 3.80 9.83 -3.92
CA VAL A 124 3.20 10.92 -3.13
C VAL A 124 1.84 11.32 -3.72
N THR A 125 1.75 11.45 -5.05
CA THR A 125 0.49 11.76 -5.75
C THR A 125 -0.54 10.65 -5.59
N LEU A 126 -0.12 9.38 -5.69
CA LEU A 126 -0.98 8.22 -5.48
C LEU A 126 -1.48 8.12 -4.04
N ALA A 127 -0.66 8.44 -3.04
CA ALA A 127 -1.09 8.45 -1.64
C ALA A 127 -2.13 9.54 -1.35
N ASP A 128 -2.01 10.72 -1.94
CA ASP A 128 -3.02 11.77 -1.85
C ASP A 128 -4.33 11.35 -2.52
N ARG A 129 -4.25 10.63 -3.65
CA ARG A 129 -5.41 10.03 -4.32
C ARG A 129 -6.08 8.97 -3.43
N LEU A 130 -5.31 8.03 -2.88
CA LEU A 130 -5.80 7.02 -1.93
C LEU A 130 -6.51 7.68 -0.75
N LYS A 131 -5.91 8.71 -0.15
CA LYS A 131 -6.51 9.46 0.96
C LYS A 131 -7.88 10.04 0.60
N LYS A 132 -8.04 10.62 -0.59
CA LYS A 132 -9.33 11.16 -1.06
C LYS A 132 -10.35 10.04 -1.26
N GLN A 133 -9.96 8.94 -1.88
CA GLN A 133 -10.83 7.79 -2.11
C GLN A 133 -11.27 7.12 -0.79
N MET A 134 -10.35 7.00 0.18
CA MET A 134 -10.68 6.47 1.52
C MET A 134 -11.66 7.38 2.27
N ASN A 135 -11.50 8.70 2.16
CA ASN A 135 -12.46 9.63 2.76
C ASN A 135 -13.86 9.46 2.14
N LEU A 136 -13.93 9.32 0.81
CA LEU A 136 -15.21 9.04 0.13
C LEU A 136 -15.82 7.72 0.59
N LEU A 137 -15.03 6.65 0.69
CA LEU A 137 -15.48 5.36 1.23
C LEU A 137 -16.03 5.54 2.65
N ALA A 138 -15.34 6.30 3.50
CA ALA A 138 -15.78 6.59 4.86
C ALA A 138 -17.16 7.24 4.89
N GLU A 139 -17.39 8.26 4.05
CA GLU A 139 -18.68 8.95 3.94
C GLU A 139 -19.80 8.02 3.45
N ILE A 140 -19.51 7.12 2.50
CA ILE A 140 -20.46 6.13 2.01
C ILE A 140 -20.85 5.17 3.14
N LEU A 141 -19.86 4.66 3.88
CA LEU A 141 -20.08 3.72 4.98
C LEU A 141 -20.79 4.40 6.17
N GLU A 142 -20.51 5.67 6.45
CA GLU A 142 -21.17 6.43 7.50
C GLU A 142 -22.67 6.58 7.24
N LYS A 143 -23.03 6.90 5.99
CA LYS A 143 -24.43 7.05 5.54
C LYS A 143 -25.17 5.71 5.38
N MET A 144 -24.45 4.59 5.40
CA MET A 144 -25.06 3.26 5.33
C MET A 144 -25.86 2.97 6.61
N PRO A 145 -27.12 2.48 6.51
CA PRO A 145 -27.88 2.04 7.67
C PRO A 145 -27.12 0.96 8.44
N ASP A 146 -27.19 1.01 9.77
CA ASP A 146 -26.40 0.11 10.62
C ASP A 146 -26.72 -1.37 10.36
N GLU A 147 -27.97 -1.71 10.07
CA GLU A 147 -28.36 -3.08 9.74
C GLU A 147 -27.70 -3.59 8.46
N ALA A 148 -27.68 -2.78 7.40
CA ALA A 148 -26.98 -3.11 6.16
C ALA A 148 -25.46 -3.25 6.38
N PHE A 149 -24.88 -2.33 7.17
CA PHE A 149 -23.47 -2.40 7.55
C PHE A 149 -23.14 -3.69 8.32
N HIS A 150 -24.00 -4.08 9.26
CA HIS A 150 -23.84 -5.30 10.05
C HIS A 150 -23.94 -6.56 9.20
N GLN A 151 -24.90 -6.62 8.28
CA GLN A 151 -25.06 -7.77 7.37
C GLN A 151 -23.81 -7.98 6.50
N LEU A 152 -23.26 -6.92 5.91
CA LEU A 152 -22.10 -7.00 5.04
C LEU A 152 -20.80 -7.33 5.79
N SER A 153 -20.60 -6.73 6.97
CA SER A 153 -19.40 -6.96 7.78
C SER A 153 -19.30 -8.36 8.38
N HIS A 154 -20.38 -9.15 8.35
CA HIS A 154 -20.42 -10.53 8.85
C HIS A 154 -20.76 -11.54 7.73
N ALA A 155 -20.91 -11.08 6.48
CA ALA A 155 -21.12 -11.96 5.36
C ALA A 155 -19.87 -12.82 5.11
N PRO A 156 -20.00 -14.14 4.90
CA PRO A 156 -18.87 -14.98 4.52
C PRO A 156 -18.30 -14.45 3.21
N HIS A 157 -17.00 -14.14 3.20
CA HIS A 157 -16.27 -13.73 2.00
C HIS A 157 -16.47 -14.80 0.91
N LYS A 158 -17.36 -14.54 -0.06
CA LYS A 158 -17.29 -15.23 -1.35
C LYS A 158 -16.00 -14.73 -1.99
N ARG A 159 -14.91 -15.49 -1.79
CA ARG A 159 -13.65 -15.24 -2.49
C ARG A 159 -13.99 -15.15 -3.97
N LEU A 160 -13.75 -14.00 -4.59
CA LEU A 160 -13.56 -13.95 -6.03
C LEU A 160 -12.27 -14.72 -6.30
N ALA A 161 -12.42 -16.03 -6.50
CA ALA A 161 -11.37 -16.89 -7.02
C ALA A 161 -11.37 -16.71 -8.54
N SER A 162 -10.56 -15.78 -9.05
CA SER A 162 -10.10 -15.60 -10.45
C SER A 162 -9.66 -14.12 -10.60
N ALA A 163 -8.51 -13.75 -11.17
CA ALA A 163 -7.55 -14.42 -12.04
C ALA A 163 -6.14 -13.87 -11.78
#